data_AF-A0A1M2YWL9-F1
#
_entry.id   AF-A0A1M2YWL9-F1
#
_cell.length_a   1.000
_cell.length_b   1.000
_cell.length_c   1.000
_cell.angle_alpha   90.00
_cell.angle_beta   90.00
_cell.angle_gamma   90.00
#
_symmetry.space_group_name_H-M   'P 1'
#
loop_
_entity.id
_entity.type
_entity.pdbx_description
1 polymer ?
#
loop_
_entity_poly.entity_id
_entity_poly.type
_entity_poly.pdbx_seq_one_letter_code
_entity_poly.pdbx_strand_id
1 'polypeptide(L)'
;MTGALDIPPPARPYVEALGLDRAVEFLLEFGGATFGLPADPKGGSEFARFLGLDQTRALVRQLRARTDHGYVRVPTVKPFLANYLAGKGLTQGQIARRLHVTDYAVRGWVKAPSNQLSLL
;
A
#
# COMPACT_ATOMS: atom_id res chain seq x y z
N MET A 1 -16.39 -8.36 -11.69
CA MET A 1 -16.39 -6.93 -12.07
C MET A 1 -15.50 -6.19 -11.09
N THR A 2 -14.26 -5.92 -11.49
CA THR A 2 -13.25 -5.25 -10.66
C THR A 2 -13.56 -3.76 -10.66
N GLY A 3 -14.28 -3.27 -9.63
CA GLY A 3 -14.37 -1.83 -9.41
C GLY A 3 -12.94 -1.28 -9.31
N ALA A 4 -12.65 -0.18 -10.02
CA ALA A 4 -11.33 0.45 -9.99
C ALA A 4 -10.88 0.61 -8.53
N LEU A 5 -9.71 0.07 -8.21
CA LEU A 5 -9.17 0.11 -6.86
C LEU A 5 -8.95 1.58 -6.47
N ASP A 6 -9.68 2.06 -5.47
CA ASP A 6 -9.55 3.45 -5.00
C ASP A 6 -8.24 3.59 -4.20
N ILE A 7 -7.26 4.27 -4.79
CA ILE A 7 -5.95 4.50 -4.17
C ILE A 7 -6.06 5.69 -3.22
N PRO A 8 -5.96 5.48 -1.89
CA PRO A 8 -6.12 6.56 -0.92
C PRO A 8 -4.98 7.57 -1.06
N PRO A 9 -5.21 8.88 -0.82
CA PRO A 9 -4.22 9.93 -1.04
C PRO A 9 -2.82 9.65 -0.44
N PRO A 10 -2.69 9.08 0.79
CA PRO A 10 -1.37 8.75 1.34
C PRO A 10 -0.59 7.67 0.56
N ALA A 11 -1.27 6.76 -0.15
CA ALA A 11 -0.64 5.68 -0.92
C ALA A 11 -0.28 6.10 -2.36
N ARG A 12 -0.91 7.15 -2.90
CA ARG A 12 -0.69 7.59 -4.30
C ARG A 12 0.77 7.83 -4.66
N PRO A 13 1.60 8.50 -3.84
CA PRO A 13 3.01 8.74 -4.18
C PRO A 13 3.81 7.44 -4.38
N TYR A 14 3.45 6.39 -3.64
CA TYR A 14 4.11 5.08 -3.73
C TYR A 14 3.69 4.36 -5.01
N VAL A 15 2.38 4.37 -5.34
CA VAL A 15 1.86 3.75 -6.57
C VAL A 15 2.39 4.46 -7.81
N GLU A 16 2.47 5.79 -7.81
CA GLU A 16 3.02 6.57 -8.92
C GLU A 16 4.52 6.29 -9.13
N ALA A 17 5.29 6.09 -8.05
CA ALA A 17 6.72 5.83 -8.15
C ALA A 17 7.06 4.38 -8.52
N LEU A 18 6.29 3.40 -8.02
CA LEU A 18 6.66 1.98 -8.07
C LEU A 18 5.74 1.14 -8.97
N GLY A 19 4.59 1.68 -9.36
CA GLY A 19 3.47 0.88 -9.88
C GLY A 19 2.67 0.21 -8.76
N LEU A 20 1.44 -0.23 -9.07
CA LEU A 20 0.47 -0.71 -8.08
C LEU A 20 0.98 -1.92 -7.28
N ASP A 21 1.35 -3.00 -7.97
CA ASP A 21 1.70 -4.26 -7.31
C ASP A 21 2.93 -4.09 -6.42
N ARG A 22 3.96 -3.40 -6.92
CA ARG A 22 5.20 -3.16 -6.16
C ARG A 22 5.00 -2.19 -4.99
N ALA A 23 4.14 -1.18 -5.14
CA ALA A 23 3.77 -0.29 -4.05
C ALA A 23 3.02 -1.06 -2.95
N VAL A 24 2.11 -1.97 -3.30
CA VAL A 24 1.42 -2.80 -2.31
C VAL A 24 2.39 -3.68 -1.54
N GLU A 25 3.34 -4.33 -2.22
CA GLU A 25 4.39 -5.11 -1.55
C GLU A 25 5.20 -4.25 -0.58
N PHE A 26 5.62 -3.05 -1.00
CA PHE A 26 6.34 -2.11 -0.15
C PHE A 26 5.51 -1.67 1.07
N LEU A 27 4.22 -1.34 0.88
CA LEU A 27 3.33 -0.89 1.96
C LEU A 27 2.99 -2.01 2.95
N LEU A 28 2.91 -3.25 2.47
CA LEU A 28 2.73 -4.44 3.33
C LEU A 28 3.97 -4.69 4.19
N GLU A 29 5.16 -4.55 3.61
CA GLU A 29 6.43 -4.78 4.31
C GLU A 29 6.75 -3.66 5.30
N PHE A 30 6.59 -2.41 4.89
CA PHE A 30 7.10 -1.24 5.62
C PHE A 30 6.01 -0.34 6.21
N GLY A 31 4.73 -0.71 6.11
CA GLY A 31 3.62 0.08 6.64
C GLY A 31 3.80 0.41 8.13
N GLY A 32 3.81 1.71 8.47
CA GLY A 32 4.06 2.18 9.84
C GLY A 32 5.54 2.39 10.19
N ALA A 33 6.47 2.14 9.27
CA ALA A 33 7.88 2.49 9.45
C ALA A 33 8.13 3.99 9.23
N THR A 34 9.28 4.47 9.72
CA THR A 34 9.84 5.78 9.32
C THR A 34 10.79 5.57 8.15
N PHE A 35 10.55 6.26 7.04
CA PHE A 35 11.41 6.22 5.87
C PHE A 35 12.20 7.54 5.75
N GLY A 36 13.52 7.46 5.90
CA GLY A 36 14.40 8.59 5.66
C GLY A 36 14.47 8.96 4.18
N LEU A 37 14.50 10.26 3.90
CA LEU A 37 14.56 10.85 2.56
C LEU A 37 15.92 11.55 2.36
N PRO A 38 17.03 10.82 2.25
CA PRO A 38 18.34 11.42 2.01
C PRO A 38 18.34 12.15 0.65
N ALA A 39 19.13 13.21 0.54
CA ALA A 39 19.31 13.93 -0.74
C ALA A 39 19.94 13.03 -1.81
N ASP A 40 20.85 12.14 -1.40
CA ASP A 40 21.48 11.11 -2.25
C ASP A 40 21.36 9.72 -1.60
N PRO A 41 20.43 8.86 -2.07
CA PRO A 41 20.28 7.50 -1.57
C PRO A 41 21.46 6.62 -2.05
N LYS A 42 22.23 6.08 -1.09
CA LYS A 42 23.44 5.25 -1.37
C LYS A 42 23.23 3.74 -1.32
N GLY A 43 21.97 3.28 -1.25
CA GLY A 43 21.64 1.85 -1.33
C GLY A 43 21.77 1.01 -0.05
N GLY A 44 22.29 1.57 1.04
CA GLY A 44 22.50 0.83 2.29
C GLY A 44 21.26 0.61 3.16
N SER A 45 20.13 1.24 2.85
CA SER A 45 18.90 1.11 3.65
C SER A 45 18.16 -0.20 3.36
N GLU A 46 17.38 -0.67 4.32
CA GLU A 46 16.49 -1.82 4.16
C GLU A 46 15.53 -1.63 2.97
N PHE A 47 14.99 -0.41 2.82
CA PHE A 47 14.17 -0.01 1.67
C PHE A 47 14.90 -0.21 0.33
N ALA A 48 16.20 0.11 0.27
CA ALA A 48 16.98 -0.01 -0.95
C ALA A 48 17.37 -1.45 -1.26
N ARG A 49 17.53 -2.31 -0.25
CA ARG A 49 17.67 -3.75 -0.46
C ARG A 49 16.39 -4.36 -0.99
N PHE A 50 15.23 -3.89 -0.50
CA PHE A 50 13.94 -4.33 -0.98
C PHE A 50 13.66 -3.86 -2.41
N LEU A 51 13.71 -2.54 -2.68
CA LEU A 51 13.32 -1.94 -3.95
C LEU A 51 14.41 -1.99 -5.03
N GLY A 52 15.68 -2.12 -4.64
CA GLY A 52 16.80 -1.75 -5.48
C GLY A 52 17.02 -0.24 -5.54
N LEU A 53 18.21 0.17 -6.00
CA LEU A 53 18.66 1.55 -5.92
C LEU A 53 17.82 2.51 -6.79
N ASP A 54 17.48 2.12 -8.01
CA ASP A 54 16.78 3.00 -8.96
C ASP A 54 15.35 3.29 -8.52
N GLN A 55 14.60 2.27 -8.10
CA GLN A 55 13.26 2.43 -7.55
C GLN A 55 13.29 3.22 -6.23
N THR A 56 14.32 3.04 -5.40
CA THR A 56 14.51 3.85 -4.19
C THR A 56 14.69 5.32 -4.52
N ARG A 57 15.54 5.65 -5.51
CA ARG A 57 15.75 7.04 -5.96
C ARG A 57 14.47 7.64 -6.54
N ALA A 58 13.71 6.87 -7.31
CA ALA A 58 12.42 7.31 -7.84
C ALA A 58 11.43 7.63 -6.70
N LEU A 59 11.30 6.73 -5.73
CA LEU A 59 10.41 6.92 -4.58
C LEU A 59 10.84 8.12 -3.71
N VAL A 60 12.14 8.25 -3.40
CA VAL A 60 12.65 9.38 -2.60
C VAL A 60 12.39 10.71 -3.29
N ARG A 61 12.62 10.81 -4.60
CA ARG A 61 12.29 12.02 -5.38
C ARG A 61 10.80 12.33 -5.31
N GLN A 62 9.96 11.30 -5.47
CA GLN A 62 8.51 11.44 -5.45
C GLN A 62 7.97 11.89 -4.09
N LEU A 63 8.56 11.43 -2.99
CA LEU A 63 8.18 11.81 -1.63
C LEU A 63 8.72 13.19 -1.24
N ARG A 64 9.97 13.52 -1.61
CA ARG A 64 10.56 14.86 -1.38
C ARG A 64 9.81 15.98 -2.08
N ALA A 65 9.19 15.71 -3.23
CA ALA A 65 8.32 16.69 -3.89
C ALA A 65 7.06 17.08 -3.07
N ARG A 66 6.78 16.37 -1.98
CA ARG A 66 5.57 16.51 -1.15
C ARG A 66 5.86 16.90 0.29
N THR A 67 7.13 16.99 0.68
CA THR A 67 7.52 17.37 2.04
C THR A 67 8.95 17.91 2.08
N ASP A 68 9.16 18.94 2.90
CA ASP A 68 10.50 19.46 3.20
C ASP A 68 11.19 18.69 4.34
N HIS A 69 10.47 17.78 5.00
CA HIS A 69 11.05 16.94 6.05
C HIS A 69 12.02 15.91 5.47
N GLY A 70 13.11 15.65 6.19
CA GLY A 70 14.10 14.62 5.83
C GLY A 70 13.59 13.19 5.99
N TYR A 71 12.31 12.97 6.31
CA TYR A 71 11.70 11.66 6.50
C TYR A 71 10.17 11.72 6.32
N VAL A 72 9.56 10.55 6.11
CA VAL A 72 8.10 10.37 6.13
C VAL A 72 7.71 9.13 6.94
N ARG A 73 6.45 9.07 7.39
CA ARG A 73 5.85 7.83 7.90
C ARG A 73 5.22 7.07 6.75
N VAL A 74 5.57 5.79 6.59
CA VAL A 74 4.98 4.93 5.57
C VAL A 74 3.54 4.62 5.98
N PRO A 75 2.54 4.90 5.15
CA PRO A 75 1.15 4.71 5.53
C PRO A 75 0.78 3.22 5.53
N THR A 76 -0.10 2.79 6.44
CA THR A 76 -0.52 1.38 6.54
C THR A 76 -1.68 1.04 5.61
N VAL A 77 -2.58 2.00 5.35
CA VAL A 77 -3.69 1.93 4.37
C VAL A 77 -4.41 0.57 4.31
N LYS A 78 -4.69 -0.03 5.48
CA LYS A 78 -5.22 -1.40 5.59
C LYS A 78 -6.50 -1.65 4.76
N PRO A 79 -7.49 -0.74 4.69
CA PRO A 79 -8.66 -0.94 3.83
C PRO A 79 -8.31 -1.07 2.34
N PHE A 80 -7.36 -0.28 1.84
CA PHE A 80 -6.88 -0.36 0.46
C PHE A 80 -6.15 -1.68 0.19
N LEU A 81 -5.23 -2.07 1.09
CA LEU A 81 -4.52 -3.35 0.99
C LEU A 81 -5.48 -4.54 1.04
N ALA A 82 -6.52 -4.47 1.90
CA ALA A 82 -7.54 -5.50 1.98
C ALA A 82 -8.32 -5.66 0.67
N ASN A 83 -8.74 -4.55 0.05
CA ASN A 83 -9.45 -4.59 -1.24
C ASN A 83 -8.53 -5.11 -2.38
N TYR A 84 -7.25 -4.72 -2.40
CA TYR A 84 -6.29 -5.25 -3.36
C TYR A 84 -6.12 -6.77 -3.21
N LEU A 85 -5.90 -7.25 -1.98
CA LEU A 85 -5.71 -8.67 -1.69
C LEU A 85 -6.98 -9.49 -1.98
N ALA A 86 -8.17 -8.94 -1.72
CA ALA A 86 -9.44 -9.54 -2.11
C ALA A 86 -9.56 -9.66 -3.64
N GLY A 87 -9.14 -8.62 -4.38
CA GLY A 87 -9.07 -8.66 -5.84
C GLY A 87 -8.08 -9.70 -6.40
N LYS A 88 -7.06 -10.08 -5.61
CA LYS A 88 -6.13 -11.19 -5.90
C LYS A 88 -6.66 -12.56 -5.43
N GLY A 89 -7.90 -12.63 -4.93
CA GLY A 89 -8.57 -13.89 -4.58
C GLY A 89 -8.34 -14.39 -3.14
N LEU A 90 -7.74 -13.58 -2.26
CA LEU A 90 -7.57 -13.99 -0.86
C LEU A 90 -8.91 -13.94 -0.11
N THR A 91 -9.13 -14.93 0.75
CA THR A 91 -10.25 -14.97 1.68
C THR A 91 -10.11 -13.92 2.79
N GLN A 92 -11.21 -13.52 3.42
CA GLN A 92 -11.19 -12.56 4.53
C GLN A 92 -10.25 -13.00 5.67
N GLY A 93 -10.23 -14.29 6.01
CA GLY A 93 -9.34 -14.83 7.03
C GLY A 93 -7.85 -14.83 6.62
N GLN A 94 -7.53 -14.97 5.33
CA GLN A 94 -6.15 -14.82 4.85
C GLN A 94 -5.70 -13.36 4.93
N ILE A 95 -6.58 -12.42 4.54
CA ILE A 95 -6.33 -10.98 4.61
C ILE A 95 -6.14 -10.54 6.06
N ALA A 96 -7.00 -11.00 6.98
CA ALA A 96 -6.95 -10.69 8.40
C ALA A 96 -5.59 -11.05 9.02
N ARG A 97 -5.12 -12.28 8.74
CA ARG A 97 -3.79 -12.75 9.17
C ARG A 97 -2.67 -11.89 8.59
N ARG A 98 -2.73 -11.60 7.28
CA ARG A 98 -1.70 -10.83 6.59
C ARG A 98 -1.61 -9.38 7.06
N LEU A 99 -2.73 -8.77 7.45
CA LEU A 99 -2.79 -7.37 7.90
C LEU A 99 -2.76 -7.21 9.42
N HIS A 100 -2.66 -8.33 10.16
CA HIS A 100 -2.73 -8.38 11.63
C HIS A 100 -3.95 -7.63 12.18
N VAL A 101 -5.13 -8.01 11.69
CA VAL A 101 -6.44 -7.47 12.13
C VAL A 101 -7.46 -8.61 12.21
N THR A 102 -8.63 -8.33 12.76
CA THR A 102 -9.73 -9.30 12.78
C THR A 102 -10.35 -9.44 11.40
N ASP A 103 -10.89 -10.61 11.10
CA ASP A 103 -11.74 -10.85 9.93
C ASP A 103 -12.98 -9.95 9.91
N TYR A 104 -13.52 -9.61 11.08
CA TYR A 104 -14.58 -8.60 11.23
C TYR A 104 -14.16 -7.23 10.67
N ALA A 105 -12.94 -6.76 10.96
CA ALA A 105 -12.43 -5.51 10.40
C ALA A 105 -12.28 -5.60 8.88
N VAL A 106 -11.78 -6.72 8.36
CA VAL A 106 -11.66 -6.95 6.91
C VAL A 106 -13.03 -6.92 6.23
N ARG A 107 -14.04 -7.58 6.83
CA ARG A 107 -15.42 -7.60 6.33
C ARG A 107 -16.00 -6.19 6.21
N GLY A 108 -15.67 -5.28 7.13
CA GLY A 108 -16.08 -3.89 7.06
C GLY A 108 -15.42 -3.07 5.94
N TRP A 109 -14.31 -3.54 5.38
CA TRP A 109 -13.55 -2.81 4.34
C TRP A 109 -13.75 -3.37 2.94
N VAL A 110 -13.83 -4.69 2.82
CA VAL A 110 -13.97 -5.35 1.53
C VAL A 110 -15.43 -5.22 1.11
N LYS A 111 -15.68 -4.43 0.06
CA LYS A 111 -17.02 -4.29 -0.50
C LYS A 111 -17.45 -5.65 -1.06
N ALA A 112 -18.56 -6.19 -0.59
CA ALA A 112 -19.18 -7.33 -1.26
C ALA A 112 -19.53 -6.92 -2.69
N PRO A 113 -19.38 -7.81 -3.70
CA PRO A 113 -20.06 -7.59 -4.97
C PRO A 113 -21.53 -7.38 -4.64
N SER A 114 -22.11 -6.30 -5.14
CA SER A 114 -23.48 -5.87 -4.87
C SER A 114 -24.45 -6.97 -5.28
N ASN A 115 -24.79 -7.87 -4.35
CA ASN A 115 -25.86 -8.83 -4.50
C ASN A 115 -27.15 -8.15 -4.02
N GLN A 116 -27.55 -7.08 -4.70
CA GLN A 116 -28.93 -6.63 -4.63
C GLN A 116 -29.73 -7.71 -5.35
N LEU A 117 -30.25 -8.65 -4.57
CA LEU A 117 -31.40 -9.45 -4.97
C LEU A 117 -32.52 -8.44 -5.24
N SER A 118 -32.77 -8.19 -6.52
CA SER A 118 -33.98 -7.55 -7.01
C SER A 118 -35.15 -8.41 -6.56
N LEU A 119 -35.74 -8.09 -5.41
CA LEU A 119 -37.08 -8.55 -5.06
C LEU A 119 -38.08 -7.67 -5.82
N LEU A 120 -38.29 -8.02 -7.09
CA LEU A 120 -39.48 -7.69 -7.88
C LEU A 120 -39.77 -8.85 -8.83
#